data_AF-A0A1Q8R239-F1
#
_entry.id   AF-A0A1Q8R239-F1
#
_cell.length_a   1.000
_cell.length_b   1.000
_cell.length_c   1.000
_cell.angle_alpha   90.00
_cell.angle_beta   90.00
_cell.angle_gamma   90.00
#
_symmetry.space_group_name_H-M   'P 1'
#
loop_
_entity.id
_entity.type
_entity.pdbx_description
1 polymer ?
#
loop_
_entity_poly.entity_id
_entity_poly.type
_entity_poly.pdbx_seq_one_letter_code
_entity_poly.pdbx_strand_id
1 'polypeptide(L)'
;MYNIGVQKVCEHYKDILIGYCELLHSTQSFELGIKQGFQVEDVMEFVKERELRIVALNQKEAESINLRAVVCQALGLSEFTLINLSTKISEDSLKALSEVIGESKRIIEEIQEIDNRLSQTMQMELEATKLELHRFQSANRLHHAYQTENAREARFIDKKNKPSSSENNRLLQASCYFFAQRSYEILRINYIRRYNLMLVLENK
;
A
#
# COMPACT_ATOMS: atom_id res chain seq x y z
N MET A 1 -9.90 -39.27 -2.22
CA MET A 1 -8.72 -38.63 -2.88
C MET A 1 -8.97 -37.15 -3.18
N TYR A 2 -10.16 -36.78 -3.68
CA TYR A 2 -10.52 -35.38 -3.99
C TYR A 2 -10.45 -34.38 -2.83
N ASN A 3 -10.77 -34.81 -1.60
CA ASN A 3 -10.64 -33.96 -0.40
C ASN A 3 -9.20 -33.48 -0.14
N ILE A 4 -8.17 -34.22 -0.57
CA ILE A 4 -6.77 -33.83 -0.34
C ILE A 4 -6.41 -32.59 -1.19
N GLY A 5 -6.91 -32.50 -2.42
CA GLY A 5 -6.65 -31.35 -3.29
C GLY A 5 -7.30 -30.07 -2.77
N VAL A 6 -8.55 -30.18 -2.31
CA VAL A 6 -9.31 -29.05 -1.74
C VAL A 6 -8.73 -28.61 -0.40
N GLN A 7 -8.31 -29.57 0.44
CA GLN A 7 -7.64 -29.26 1.69
C GLN A 7 -6.35 -28.47 1.46
N LYS A 8 -5.53 -28.86 0.48
CA LYS A 8 -4.34 -28.09 0.10
C LYS A 8 -4.67 -26.67 -0.37
N VAL A 9 -5.74 -26.50 -1.14
CA VAL A 9 -6.21 -25.16 -1.53
C VAL A 9 -6.62 -24.35 -0.30
N CYS A 10 -7.36 -24.96 0.63
CA CYS A 10 -7.77 -24.30 1.88
C CYS A 10 -6.57 -23.90 2.75
N GLU A 11 -5.58 -24.78 2.92
CA GLU A 11 -4.32 -24.48 3.62
C GLU A 11 -3.58 -23.33 2.95
N HIS A 12 -3.50 -23.34 1.61
CA HIS A 12 -2.88 -22.25 0.85
C HIS A 12 -3.62 -20.91 1.00
N TYR A 13 -4.94 -20.93 1.05
CA TYR A 13 -5.74 -19.74 1.35
C TYR A 13 -5.52 -19.24 2.79
N LYS A 14 -5.27 -20.13 3.76
CA LYS A 14 -4.89 -19.71 5.12
C LYS A 14 -3.52 -19.02 5.14
N ASP A 15 -2.56 -19.50 4.34
CA ASP A 15 -1.25 -18.86 4.22
C ASP A 15 -1.32 -17.49 3.54
N ILE A 16 -2.26 -17.32 2.61
CA ILE A 16 -2.58 -16.02 2.00
C ILE A 16 -3.23 -15.10 3.04
N LEU A 17 -4.20 -15.61 3.80
CA LEU A 17 -4.88 -14.89 4.88
C LEU A 17 -3.89 -14.37 5.92
N ILE A 18 -2.91 -15.18 6.34
CA ILE A 18 -1.85 -14.74 7.26
C ILE A 18 -1.11 -13.52 6.68
N GLY A 19 -0.76 -13.56 5.39
CA GLY A 19 -0.11 -12.41 4.74
C GLY A 19 -0.99 -11.16 4.71
N TYR A 20 -2.31 -11.31 4.54
CA TYR A 20 -3.25 -10.21 4.68
C TYR A 20 -3.34 -9.69 6.12
N CYS A 21 -3.35 -10.54 7.14
CA CYS A 21 -3.30 -10.14 8.54
C CYS A 21 -2.04 -9.32 8.86
N GLU A 22 -0.88 -9.76 8.38
CA GLU A 22 0.38 -9.04 8.55
C GLU A 22 0.36 -7.68 7.85
N LEU A 23 -0.20 -7.63 6.63
CA LEU A 23 -0.38 -6.39 5.90
C LEU A 23 -1.30 -5.43 6.67
N LEU A 24 -2.43 -5.92 7.18
CA LEU A 24 -3.33 -5.14 8.03
C LEU A 24 -2.61 -4.58 9.26
N HIS A 25 -1.89 -5.43 9.99
CA HIS A 25 -1.16 -5.03 11.20
C HIS A 25 -0.11 -3.94 10.92
N SER A 26 0.67 -4.09 9.84
CA SER A 26 1.64 -3.05 9.42
C SER A 26 0.92 -1.74 9.05
N THR A 27 -0.23 -1.81 8.39
CA THR A 27 -1.01 -0.63 7.98
C THR A 27 -1.59 0.10 9.20
N GLN A 28 -2.14 -0.63 10.17
CA GLN A 28 -2.65 -0.07 11.43
C GLN A 28 -1.55 0.58 12.25
N SER A 29 -0.40 -0.10 12.38
CA SER A 29 0.78 0.43 13.08
C SER A 29 1.24 1.74 12.44
N PHE A 30 1.26 1.81 11.12
CA PHE A 30 1.61 3.01 10.39
C PHE A 30 0.56 4.13 10.51
N GLU A 31 -0.75 3.83 10.48
CA GLU A 31 -1.81 4.80 10.76
C GLU A 31 -1.69 5.43 12.15
N LEU A 32 -1.40 4.61 13.16
CA LEU A 32 -1.14 5.09 14.52
C LEU A 32 0.12 5.96 14.57
N GLY A 33 1.16 5.56 13.84
CA GLY A 33 2.39 6.32 13.72
C GLY A 33 2.14 7.72 13.15
N ILE A 34 1.49 7.83 12.00
CA ILE A 34 1.19 9.13 11.38
C ILE A 34 0.49 10.09 12.35
N LYS A 35 -0.47 9.59 13.15
CA LYS A 35 -1.19 10.42 14.14
C LYS A 35 -0.30 10.97 15.25
N GLN A 36 0.87 10.37 15.49
CA GLN A 36 1.84 10.78 16.50
C GLN A 36 2.95 11.69 15.96
N GLY A 37 2.98 11.93 14.65
CA GLY A 37 3.99 12.77 13.98
C GLY A 37 5.24 11.97 13.61
N PHE A 38 5.31 11.56 12.35
CA PHE A 38 6.39 10.72 11.82
C PHE A 38 7.27 11.47 10.81
N GLN A 39 8.50 11.01 10.64
CA GLN A 39 9.46 11.55 9.69
C GLN A 39 9.25 10.94 8.29
N VAL A 40 9.83 11.55 7.28
CA VAL A 40 9.75 11.07 5.89
C VAL A 40 10.35 9.67 5.74
N GLU A 41 11.43 9.41 6.46
CA GLU A 41 12.16 8.16 6.47
C GLU A 41 11.23 6.99 6.86
N ASP A 42 10.37 7.20 7.84
CA ASP A 42 9.43 6.19 8.31
C ASP A 42 8.36 5.86 7.26
N VAL A 43 7.89 6.88 6.51
CA VAL A 43 6.95 6.68 5.39
C VAL A 43 7.61 5.86 4.28
N MET A 44 8.88 6.14 3.98
CA MET A 44 9.62 5.39 2.98
C MET A 44 9.85 3.94 3.39
N GLU A 45 10.21 3.70 4.65
CA GLU A 45 10.37 2.35 5.19
C GLU A 45 9.07 1.56 5.12
N PHE A 46 7.96 2.17 5.54
CA PHE A 46 6.63 1.56 5.43
C PHE A 46 6.26 1.22 3.99
N VAL A 47 6.46 2.13 3.03
CA VAL A 47 6.16 1.87 1.61
C VAL A 47 6.97 0.68 1.08
N LYS A 48 8.25 0.61 1.44
CA LYS A 48 9.13 -0.49 1.03
C LYS A 48 8.70 -1.83 1.64
N GLU A 49 8.40 -1.85 2.94
CA GLU A 49 7.91 -3.06 3.62
C GLU A 49 6.59 -3.53 3.00
N ARG A 50 5.67 -2.59 2.76
CA ARG A 50 4.38 -2.86 2.12
C ARG A 50 4.54 -3.46 0.73
N GLU A 51 5.44 -2.90 -0.09
CA GLU A 51 5.73 -3.43 -1.43
C GLU A 51 6.22 -4.88 -1.36
N LEU A 52 7.17 -5.18 -0.48
CA LEU A 52 7.68 -6.55 -0.30
C LEU A 52 6.57 -7.54 0.09
N ARG A 53 5.68 -7.14 1.01
CA ARG A 53 4.53 -7.95 1.43
C ARG A 53 3.55 -8.19 0.28
N ILE A 54 3.24 -7.15 -0.49
CA ILE A 54 2.36 -7.25 -1.67
C ILE A 54 2.98 -8.16 -2.73
N VAL A 55 4.29 -8.09 -2.99
CA VAL A 55 4.96 -8.98 -3.93
C VAL A 55 4.88 -10.44 -3.47
N ALA A 56 5.12 -10.71 -2.19
CA ALA A 56 5.00 -12.06 -1.62
C ALA A 56 3.56 -12.60 -1.72
N LEU A 57 2.56 -11.78 -1.38
CA LEU A 57 1.14 -12.12 -1.56
C LEU A 57 0.81 -12.40 -3.02
N ASN A 58 1.32 -11.58 -3.94
CA ASN A 58 1.07 -11.75 -5.37
C ASN A 58 1.57 -13.08 -5.89
N GLN A 59 2.72 -13.55 -5.39
CA GLN A 59 3.28 -14.85 -5.72
C GLN A 59 2.40 -15.99 -5.19
N LYS A 60 1.99 -15.94 -3.92
CA LYS A 60 1.09 -16.94 -3.33
C LYS A 60 -0.25 -17.01 -4.08
N GLU A 61 -0.81 -15.87 -4.49
CA GLU A 61 -2.06 -15.87 -5.26
C GLU A 61 -1.89 -16.46 -6.67
N ALA A 62 -0.74 -16.25 -7.32
CA ALA A 62 -0.46 -16.91 -8.59
C ALA A 62 -0.39 -18.44 -8.43
N GLU A 63 0.21 -18.91 -7.34
CA GLU A 63 0.22 -20.34 -6.98
C GLU A 63 -1.20 -20.87 -6.71
N SER A 64 -2.07 -20.07 -6.07
CA SER A 64 -3.45 -20.47 -5.80
C SER A 64 -4.28 -20.64 -7.07
N ILE A 65 -4.04 -19.85 -8.11
CA ILE A 65 -4.67 -20.01 -9.44
C ILE A 65 -4.33 -21.39 -10.00
N ASN A 66 -3.06 -21.79 -9.96
CA ASN A 66 -2.61 -23.08 -10.47
C ASN A 66 -3.22 -24.24 -9.67
N LEU A 67 -3.22 -24.15 -8.34
CA LEU A 67 -3.83 -25.17 -7.47
C LEU A 67 -5.32 -25.34 -7.75
N ARG A 68 -6.06 -24.24 -7.91
CA ARG A 68 -7.48 -24.27 -8.25
C ARG A 68 -7.74 -24.92 -9.60
N ALA A 69 -6.93 -24.59 -10.62
CA ALA A 69 -7.05 -25.21 -11.94
C ALA A 69 -6.85 -26.74 -11.89
N VAL A 70 -5.84 -27.21 -11.13
CA VAL A 70 -5.61 -28.64 -10.91
C VAL A 70 -6.79 -29.32 -10.22
N VAL A 71 -7.37 -28.67 -9.20
CA VAL A 71 -8.56 -29.20 -8.50
C VAL A 71 -9.77 -29.24 -9.41
N CYS A 72 -10.03 -28.19 -10.20
CA CYS A 72 -11.11 -28.18 -11.19
C CYS A 72 -10.97 -29.30 -12.21
N GLN A 73 -9.76 -29.50 -12.74
CA GLN A 73 -9.48 -30.57 -13.69
C GLN A 73 -9.73 -31.96 -13.07
N ALA A 74 -9.27 -32.17 -11.83
CA ALA A 74 -9.49 -33.43 -11.12
C ALA A 74 -10.97 -33.70 -10.82
N LEU A 75 -11.75 -32.66 -10.54
CA LEU A 75 -13.18 -32.75 -10.23
C LEU A 75 -14.10 -32.70 -11.46
N GLY A 76 -13.55 -32.43 -12.64
CA GLY A 76 -14.32 -32.22 -13.87
C GLY A 76 -15.20 -30.95 -13.81
N LEU A 77 -14.74 -29.91 -13.11
CA LEU A 77 -15.42 -28.62 -13.00
C LEU A 77 -14.85 -27.63 -14.01
N SER A 78 -15.71 -26.81 -14.62
CA SER A 78 -15.27 -25.72 -15.49
C SER A 78 -14.65 -24.55 -14.73
N GLU A 79 -15.14 -24.29 -13.52
CA GLU A 79 -14.73 -23.15 -12.70
C GLU A 79 -14.64 -23.51 -11.21
N PHE A 80 -13.70 -22.87 -10.51
CA PHE A 80 -13.51 -23.03 -9.07
C PHE A 80 -14.43 -22.05 -8.33
N THR A 81 -15.68 -22.43 -8.09
CA THR A 81 -16.64 -21.65 -7.31
C THR A 81 -17.23 -22.49 -6.18
N LEU A 82 -17.64 -21.85 -5.09
CA LEU A 82 -18.22 -22.57 -3.93
C LEU A 82 -19.46 -23.37 -4.33
N ILE A 83 -20.27 -22.83 -5.25
CA ILE A 83 -21.47 -23.49 -5.79
C ILE A 83 -21.08 -24.80 -6.50
N ASN A 84 -20.13 -24.73 -7.43
CA ASN A 84 -19.68 -25.90 -8.18
C ASN A 84 -19.03 -26.96 -7.27
N LEU A 85 -18.24 -26.52 -6.29
CA LEU A 85 -17.58 -27.39 -5.33
C LEU A 85 -18.57 -28.11 -4.41
N SER A 86 -19.66 -27.44 -3.99
CA SER A 86 -20.65 -28.00 -3.05
C SER A 86 -21.21 -29.37 -3.45
N THR A 87 -21.25 -29.65 -4.76
CA THR A 87 -21.75 -30.92 -5.32
C THR A 87 -20.71 -32.04 -5.35
N LYS A 88 -19.43 -31.74 -5.09
CA LYS A 88 -18.28 -32.63 -5.31
C LYS A 88 -17.41 -32.87 -4.08
N ILE A 89 -17.53 -32.05 -3.04
CA ILE A 89 -16.67 -32.09 -1.84
C ILE A 89 -17.51 -32.25 -0.58
N SER A 90 -16.88 -32.60 0.54
CA SER A 90 -17.61 -32.68 1.81
C SER A 90 -18.02 -31.30 2.33
N GLU A 91 -19.13 -31.26 3.05
CA GLU A 91 -19.66 -30.04 3.68
C GLU A 91 -18.61 -29.37 4.59
N ASP A 92 -17.87 -30.14 5.38
CA ASP A 92 -16.79 -29.63 6.23
C ASP A 92 -15.69 -28.91 5.44
N SER A 93 -15.30 -29.46 4.27
CA SER A 93 -14.27 -28.85 3.42
C SER A 93 -14.79 -27.58 2.75
N LEU A 94 -16.05 -27.58 2.33
CA LEU A 94 -16.72 -26.41 1.77
C LEU A 94 -16.81 -25.29 2.80
N LYS A 95 -17.23 -25.62 4.02
CA LYS A 95 -17.34 -24.68 5.14
C LYS A 95 -15.98 -24.07 5.48
N ALA A 96 -14.95 -24.88 5.65
CA ALA A 96 -13.61 -24.40 5.96
C ALA A 96 -13.07 -23.45 4.86
N LEU A 97 -13.30 -23.78 3.59
CA LEU A 97 -12.90 -22.91 2.48
C LEU A 97 -13.69 -21.59 2.47
N SER A 98 -15.02 -21.67 2.68
CA SER A 98 -15.89 -20.50 2.74
C SER A 98 -15.51 -19.55 3.89
N GLU A 99 -15.17 -20.09 5.06
CA GLU A 99 -14.73 -19.30 6.21
C GLU A 99 -13.44 -18.53 5.91
N VAL A 100 -12.44 -19.19 5.31
CA VAL A 100 -11.17 -18.53 4.99
C VAL A 100 -11.34 -17.46 3.91
N ILE A 101 -12.18 -17.71 2.90
CA ILE A 101 -12.50 -16.72 1.86
C ILE A 101 -13.21 -15.51 2.48
N GLY A 102 -14.23 -15.76 3.31
CA GLY A 102 -14.99 -14.70 3.99
C GLY A 102 -14.11 -13.85 4.91
N GLU A 103 -13.22 -14.48 5.68
CA GLU A 103 -12.30 -13.75 6.56
C GLU A 103 -11.27 -12.95 5.76
N SER A 104 -10.74 -13.51 4.67
CA SER A 104 -9.82 -12.79 3.79
C SER A 104 -10.48 -11.54 3.20
N LYS A 105 -11.75 -11.64 2.80
CA LYS A 105 -12.54 -10.51 2.30
C LYS A 105 -12.68 -9.42 3.35
N ARG A 106 -13.08 -9.78 4.58
CA ARG A 106 -13.23 -8.85 5.70
C ARG A 106 -11.93 -8.10 5.98
N ILE A 107 -10.80 -8.79 6.03
CA ILE A 107 -9.49 -8.17 6.27
C ILE A 107 -9.10 -7.23 5.14
N ILE A 108 -9.33 -7.60 3.89
CA ILE A 108 -9.01 -6.72 2.75
C ILE A 108 -9.86 -5.45 2.78
N GLU A 109 -11.15 -5.56 3.11
CA GLU A 109 -12.04 -4.40 3.27
C GLU A 109 -11.50 -3.46 4.38
N GLU A 110 -11.06 -4.02 5.51
CA GLU A 110 -10.45 -3.26 6.60
C GLU A 110 -9.16 -2.54 6.17
N ILE A 111 -8.29 -3.23 5.40
CA ILE A 111 -7.09 -2.61 4.81
C ILE A 111 -7.46 -1.47 3.88
N GLN A 112 -8.50 -1.64 3.04
CA GLN A 112 -8.96 -0.59 2.12
C GLN A 112 -9.48 0.64 2.87
N GLU A 113 -10.22 0.44 3.96
CA GLU A 113 -10.73 1.54 4.78
C GLU A 113 -9.60 2.33 5.42
N ILE A 114 -8.60 1.65 6.01
CA ILE A 114 -7.42 2.32 6.56
C ILE A 114 -6.67 3.05 5.45
N ASP A 115 -6.48 2.40 4.30
CA ASP A 115 -5.74 2.98 3.19
C ASP A 115 -6.39 4.24 2.63
N ASN A 116 -7.73 4.29 2.61
CA ASN A 116 -8.48 5.48 2.23
C ASN A 116 -8.21 6.65 3.19
N ARG A 117 -8.17 6.39 4.50
CA ARG A 117 -7.86 7.41 5.52
C ARG A 117 -6.41 7.87 5.43
N LEU A 118 -5.48 6.94 5.23
CA LEU A 118 -4.06 7.24 5.06
C LEU A 118 -3.80 8.10 3.83
N SER A 119 -4.41 7.76 2.69
CA SER A 119 -4.34 8.55 1.46
C SER A 119 -4.80 9.99 1.66
N GLN A 120 -5.95 10.17 2.33
CA GLN A 120 -6.47 11.51 2.66
C GLN A 120 -5.50 12.28 3.56
N THR A 121 -4.93 11.62 4.57
CA THR A 121 -3.98 12.22 5.50
C THR A 121 -2.70 12.66 4.78
N MET A 122 -2.10 11.77 3.98
CA MET A 122 -0.93 12.10 3.16
C MET A 122 -1.18 13.25 2.19
N GLN A 123 -2.36 13.30 1.58
CA GLN A 123 -2.73 14.39 0.67
C GLN A 123 -2.79 15.74 1.41
N MET A 124 -3.37 15.77 2.61
CA MET A 124 -3.42 16.99 3.43
C MET A 124 -2.01 17.45 3.83
N GLU A 125 -1.15 16.53 4.28
CA GLU A 125 0.24 16.83 4.65
C GLU A 125 1.06 17.33 3.45
N LEU A 126 0.85 16.76 2.26
CA LEU A 126 1.49 17.21 1.04
C LEU A 126 1.08 18.66 0.69
N GLU A 127 -0.21 18.98 0.76
CA GLU A 127 -0.70 20.33 0.49
C GLU A 127 -0.21 21.34 1.54
N ALA A 128 -0.15 20.96 2.81
CA ALA A 128 0.45 21.78 3.86
C ALA A 128 1.94 22.07 3.57
N THR A 129 2.70 21.03 3.22
CA THR A 129 4.12 21.16 2.85
C THR A 129 4.32 22.06 1.64
N LYS A 130 3.47 21.95 0.60
CA LYS A 130 3.50 22.84 -0.57
C LYS A 130 3.23 24.30 -0.20
N LEU A 131 2.27 24.56 0.68
CA LEU A 131 1.94 25.90 1.15
C LEU A 131 3.11 26.51 1.93
N GLU A 132 3.76 25.75 2.80
CA GLU A 132 4.96 26.19 3.51
C GLU A 132 6.11 26.49 2.56
N LEU A 133 6.34 25.63 1.57
CA LEU A 133 7.35 25.86 0.53
C LEU A 133 7.08 27.17 -0.22
N HIS A 134 5.83 27.41 -0.61
CA HIS A 134 5.43 28.64 -1.30
C HIS A 134 5.64 29.87 -0.43
N ARG A 135 5.27 29.81 0.86
CA ARG A 135 5.52 30.89 1.83
C ARG A 135 7.01 31.19 1.96
N PHE A 136 7.84 30.15 2.07
CA PHE A 136 9.28 30.29 2.18
C PHE A 136 9.90 30.89 0.91
N GLN A 137 9.53 30.40 -0.27
CA GLN A 137 9.96 30.97 -1.55
C GLN A 137 9.54 32.44 -1.71
N SER A 138 8.33 32.79 -1.26
CA SER A 138 7.84 34.17 -1.28
C SER A 138 8.62 35.06 -0.31
N ALA A 139 8.93 34.58 0.89
CA ALA A 139 9.76 35.28 1.85
C ALA A 139 11.20 35.51 1.32
N ASN A 140 11.79 34.51 0.64
CA ASN A 140 13.09 34.67 -0.01
C ASN A 140 13.05 35.71 -1.14
N ARG A 141 12.02 35.69 -1.99
CA ARG A 141 11.83 36.70 -3.04
C ARG A 141 11.71 38.11 -2.44
N LEU A 142 10.94 38.26 -1.36
CA LEU A 142 10.83 39.52 -0.64
C LEU A 142 12.17 39.95 -0.03
N HIS A 143 12.91 39.03 0.62
CA HIS A 143 14.23 39.32 1.17
C HIS A 143 15.22 39.81 0.10
N HIS A 144 15.23 39.20 -1.07
CA HIS A 144 16.05 39.65 -2.20
C HIS A 144 15.56 40.98 -2.81
N ALA A 145 14.25 41.24 -2.84
CA ALA A 145 13.69 42.50 -3.32
C ALA A 145 14.03 43.70 -2.41
N TYR A 146 14.20 43.49 -1.10
CA TYR A 146 14.67 44.51 -0.16
C TYR A 146 16.20 44.62 -0.09
N GLN A 147 16.97 43.75 -0.76
CA GLN A 147 18.43 43.89 -0.92
C GLN A 147 18.82 44.73 -2.15
N THR A 148 17.86 45.10 -3.00
CA THR A 148 18.08 46.00 -4.12
C THR A 148 17.80 47.45 -3.71
N GLU A 149 18.71 48.04 -2.95
CA GLU A 149 19.15 49.43 -3.08
C GLU A 149 20.22 49.72 -2.01
N ASN A 150 21.41 50.14 -2.48
CA ASN A 150 22.57 50.63 -1.71
C ASN A 150 23.55 49.60 -1.12
N ALA A 151 24.48 49.12 -1.96
CA ALA A 151 25.90 49.04 -1.59
C ALA A 151 26.78 48.86 -2.83
N ARG A 152 27.22 49.98 -3.44
CA ARG A 152 28.49 50.00 -4.17
C ARG A 152 29.62 50.00 -3.14
N GLU A 153 29.93 48.84 -2.58
CA GLU A 153 31.23 48.61 -1.94
C GLU A 153 31.78 47.27 -2.39
N ALA A 154 33.02 47.27 -2.87
CA ALA A 154 33.74 46.08 -3.28
C ALA A 154 33.86 45.13 -2.09
N ARG A 155 33.22 43.95 -2.17
CA ARG A 155 33.45 42.85 -1.24
C ARG A 155 33.84 41.61 -2.03
N PHE A 156 34.96 41.03 -1.61
CA PHE A 156 35.49 39.76 -2.08
C PHE A 156 34.38 38.72 -2.16
N ILE A 157 34.23 38.11 -3.34
CA ILE A 157 33.31 37.01 -3.56
C ILE A 157 33.84 35.81 -2.78
N ASP A 158 33.36 35.63 -1.55
CA ASP A 158 33.47 34.33 -0.88
C ASP A 158 32.47 33.39 -1.56
N LYS A 159 32.98 32.31 -2.14
CA LYS A 159 32.21 31.25 -2.79
C LYS A 159 31.44 30.46 -1.73
N LYS A 160 30.41 31.05 -1.13
CA LYS A 160 29.50 30.37 -0.18
C LYS A 160 28.03 30.78 -0.34
N ASN A 161 27.58 31.12 -1.56
CA ASN A 161 26.15 31.00 -1.90
C ASN A 161 25.82 29.54 -2.23
N LYS A 162 26.08 28.63 -1.28
CA LYS A 162 25.37 27.36 -1.25
C LYS A 162 24.04 27.65 -0.57
N PRO A 163 22.89 27.21 -1.11
CA PRO A 163 21.64 27.26 -0.38
C PRO A 163 21.88 26.67 1.02
N SER A 164 21.36 27.34 2.03
CA SER A 164 21.56 26.91 3.42
C SER A 164 21.11 25.46 3.56
N SER A 165 21.78 24.66 4.40
CA SER A 165 21.47 23.22 4.54
C SER A 165 20.00 22.94 4.85
N SER A 166 19.25 23.92 5.38
CA SER A 166 17.81 23.83 5.62
C SER A 166 16.95 23.91 4.36
N GLU A 167 17.37 24.64 3.31
CA GLU A 167 16.63 24.78 2.04
C GLU A 167 16.66 23.48 1.22
N ASN A 168 17.83 22.87 1.11
CA ASN A 168 17.98 21.58 0.45
C ASN A 168 17.20 20.49 1.20
N ASN A 169 17.19 20.52 2.54
CA ASN A 169 16.43 19.55 3.33
C ASN A 169 14.92 19.66 3.10
N ARG A 170 14.34 20.86 3.02
CA ARG A 170 12.88 21.03 2.84
C ARG A 170 12.39 20.65 1.44
N LEU A 171 13.14 21.01 0.40
CA LEU A 171 12.82 20.58 -0.98
C LEU A 171 12.97 19.07 -1.15
N LEU A 172 13.98 18.48 -0.53
CA LEU A 172 14.16 17.03 -0.49
C LEU A 172 12.99 16.35 0.24
N GLN A 173 12.58 16.89 1.39
CA GLN A 173 11.46 16.38 2.19
C GLN A 173 10.14 16.40 1.40
N ALA A 174 9.81 17.52 0.75
CA ALA A 174 8.61 17.64 -0.09
C ALA A 174 8.63 16.67 -1.29
N SER A 175 9.80 16.49 -1.91
CA SER A 175 9.99 15.53 -3.00
C SER A 175 9.78 14.10 -2.52
N CYS A 176 10.35 13.73 -1.38
CA CYS A 176 10.19 12.40 -0.79
C CYS A 176 8.73 12.10 -0.41
N TYR A 177 7.99 13.05 0.18
CA TYR A 177 6.55 12.89 0.45
C TYR A 177 5.76 12.63 -0.84
N PHE A 178 6.04 13.39 -1.90
CA PHE A 178 5.37 13.19 -3.18
C PHE A 178 5.64 11.80 -3.79
N PHE A 179 6.89 11.35 -3.77
CA PHE A 179 7.25 10.01 -4.25
C PHE A 179 6.62 8.92 -3.40
N ALA A 180 6.67 9.05 -2.06
CA ALA A 180 6.10 8.07 -1.15
C ALA A 180 4.58 7.95 -1.32
N GLN A 181 3.85 9.07 -1.42
CA GLN A 181 2.42 9.07 -1.66
C GLN A 181 2.07 8.43 -3.01
N ARG A 182 2.83 8.74 -4.07
CA ARG A 182 2.58 8.15 -5.40
C ARG A 182 2.85 6.66 -5.44
N SER A 183 3.93 6.19 -4.80
CA SER A 183 4.23 4.77 -4.66
C SER A 183 3.12 4.06 -3.87
N TYR A 184 2.65 4.69 -2.79
CA TYR A 184 1.56 4.16 -1.98
C TYR A 184 0.25 4.00 -2.76
N GLU A 185 -0.16 5.00 -3.55
CA GLU A 185 -1.37 4.89 -4.40
C GLU A 185 -1.27 3.80 -5.46
N ILE A 186 -0.10 3.61 -6.06
CA ILE A 186 0.13 2.53 -7.04
C ILE A 186 -0.04 1.16 -6.36
N LEU A 187 0.54 1.00 -5.17
CA LEU A 187 0.41 -0.24 -4.38
C LEU A 187 -1.05 -0.49 -3.99
N ARG A 188 -1.79 0.57 -3.62
CA ARG A 188 -3.22 0.51 -3.29
C ARG A 188 -4.08 0.01 -4.45
N ILE A 189 -3.89 0.55 -5.65
CA ILE A 189 -4.66 0.17 -6.84
C ILE A 189 -4.44 -1.32 -7.20
N ASN A 190 -3.22 -1.83 -7.01
CA ASN A 190 -2.86 -3.18 -7.42
C ASN A 190 -3.58 -4.27 -6.61
N TYR A 191 -3.76 -4.11 -5.30
CA TYR A 191 -4.46 -5.13 -4.50
C TYR A 191 -5.99 -4.98 -4.57
N ILE A 192 -6.54 -3.77 -4.78
CA ILE A 192 -7.98 -3.55 -5.02
C ILE A 192 -8.46 -4.34 -6.26
N ARG A 193 -7.68 -4.35 -7.35
CA ARG A 193 -8.01 -5.16 -8.53
C ARG A 193 -8.12 -6.65 -8.23
N ARG A 194 -7.46 -7.14 -7.19
CA ARG A 194 -7.45 -8.55 -6.80
C ARG A 194 -8.54 -8.92 -5.79
N TYR A 195 -8.95 -8.00 -4.93
CA TYR A 195 -10.21 -8.14 -4.18
C TYR A 195 -11.38 -8.46 -5.13
N ASN A 196 -11.45 -7.78 -6.28
CA ASN A 196 -12.45 -8.07 -7.30
C ASN A 196 -12.34 -9.48 -7.90
N LEU A 197 -11.15 -10.09 -7.94
CA LEU A 197 -10.97 -11.49 -8.36
C LEU A 197 -11.46 -12.49 -7.31
N MET A 198 -11.35 -12.17 -6.01
CA MET A 198 -11.92 -13.01 -4.95
C MET A 198 -13.45 -12.94 -4.92
N LEU A 199 -14.04 -11.77 -5.17
CA LEU A 199 -15.50 -11.61 -5.29
C LEU A 199 -16.12 -12.47 -6.41
N VAL A 200 -15.35 -12.77 -7.46
CA VAL A 200 -15.79 -13.65 -8.55
C VAL A 200 -15.95 -15.10 -8.06
N LEU A 201 -15.30 -15.50 -6.97
CA LEU A 201 -15.39 -16.86 -6.42
C LEU A 201 -16.69 -17.14 -5.67
N GLU A 202 -17.39 -16.09 -5.22
CA GLU A 202 -18.68 -16.20 -4.54
C GLU A 202 -19.88 -16.16 -5.50
N ASN A 203 -19.76 -15.51 -6.67
CA ASN A 203 -20.91 -15.02 -7.43
C ASN A 203 -21.11 -15.63 -8.84
N LYS A 204 -20.62 -16.85 -9.10
CA LYS A 204 -20.93 -17.57 -10.35
C LYS A 204 -21.23 -19.06 -10.14
#